data_AF-A0A160TRP0-F1
#
_entry.id   AF-A0A160TRP0-F1
#
_cell.length_a   1.000
_cell.length_b   1.000
_cell.length_c   1.000
_cell.angle_alpha   90.00
_cell.angle_beta   90.00
_cell.angle_gamma   90.00
#
_symmetry.space_group_name_H-M   'P 1'
#
loop_
_entity.id
_entity.type
_entity.pdbx_description
1 polymer ?
#
loop_
_entity_poly.entity_id
_entity_poly.type
_entity_poly.pdbx_seq_one_letter_code
_entity_poly.pdbx_strand_id
1 'polypeptide(L)'
;MMLAFATFIGLGGDDIPKTLFSIFIGLVLSAVGLDIISGEPRLIFGDLPGFFHGIHFLVLAIGIYGIGEMLWTIESNTDGVKVSQASFSVRRIFVHLKGLKDSLKTSLMGSFLGYFVGILPAAGATPGSIMAYGMAKTMSKDPESFGKGNVEGIVAPESANNAASTGSMLPMLTLGIPGSPTTAILLGGMVIWGLEPGPMLFVEHQDFVWGLIASLYVANLVAMLINLAFIPAFIAVLRMPFTILAPIIFVLCLVGGYAPTQSMHDIWLILIFGVVGYLMRKLDYPLAPAVLAIVLGPLAETSMRQALLMSDGSFMIFFERPISGTIMWIAIVLFLLPLIKIYRTKITKNKN
;
A
#
# COMPACT_ATOMS: atom_id res chain seq x y z
N MET A 1 0.87 12.24 -4.32
CA MET A 1 -0.46 11.72 -3.92
C MET A 1 -1.51 11.96 -4.99
N MET A 2 -1.75 13.21 -5.42
CA MET A 2 -2.62 13.51 -6.58
C MET A 2 -2.28 12.70 -7.83
N LEU A 3 -0.99 12.55 -8.14
CA LEU A 3 -0.52 11.72 -9.25
C LEU A 3 -0.97 10.25 -9.11
N ALA A 4 -0.98 9.69 -7.90
CA ALA A 4 -1.39 8.31 -7.66
C ALA A 4 -2.91 8.13 -7.89
N PHE A 5 -3.74 9.07 -7.42
CA PHE A 5 -5.16 9.03 -7.75
C PHE A 5 -5.41 9.21 -9.25
N ALA A 6 -4.66 10.11 -9.89
CA ALA A 6 -4.75 10.36 -11.32
C ALA A 6 -4.30 9.17 -12.17
N THR A 7 -3.32 8.37 -11.74
CA THR A 7 -2.92 7.15 -12.46
C THR A 7 -4.00 6.08 -12.41
N PHE A 8 -4.69 5.88 -11.27
CA PHE A 8 -5.81 4.95 -11.20
C PHE A 8 -6.96 5.33 -12.15
N ILE A 9 -7.26 6.63 -12.27
CA ILE A 9 -8.34 7.11 -13.14
C ILE A 9 -7.91 7.16 -14.61
N GLY A 10 -6.70 7.67 -14.87
CA GLY A 10 -6.16 7.90 -16.22
C GLY A 10 -5.71 6.66 -16.96
N LEU A 11 -5.21 5.68 -16.21
CA LEU A 11 -4.46 4.53 -16.70
C LEU A 11 -5.00 3.20 -16.15
N GLY A 12 -5.92 3.25 -15.18
CA GLY A 12 -6.71 2.09 -14.79
C GLY A 12 -7.51 1.58 -15.98
N GLY A 13 -7.41 0.28 -16.23
CA GLY A 13 -8.22 -0.42 -17.23
C GLY A 13 -9.64 -0.73 -16.74
N ASP A 14 -9.97 -0.36 -15.50
CA ASP A 14 -11.25 -0.63 -14.86
C ASP A 14 -12.28 0.48 -15.18
N ASP A 15 -13.55 0.23 -14.90
CA ASP A 15 -14.63 1.19 -15.13
C ASP A 15 -14.40 2.50 -14.34
N ILE A 16 -14.37 3.63 -15.05
CA ILE A 16 -13.97 4.95 -14.52
C ILE A 16 -14.91 5.41 -13.40
N PRO A 17 -16.24 5.46 -13.59
CA PRO A 17 -17.17 5.79 -12.51
C PRO A 17 -17.04 4.87 -11.29
N LYS A 18 -16.81 3.57 -11.48
CA LYS A 18 -16.58 2.66 -10.34
C LYS A 18 -15.26 2.95 -9.62
N THR A 19 -14.21 3.28 -10.38
CA THR A 19 -12.91 3.71 -9.84
C THR A 19 -13.01 4.99 -9.04
N LEU A 20 -13.74 5.99 -9.55
CA LEU A 20 -14.01 7.24 -8.85
C LEU A 20 -14.80 6.99 -7.56
N PHE A 21 -15.88 6.20 -7.64
CA PHE A 21 -16.66 5.83 -6.46
C PHE A 21 -15.79 5.16 -5.39
N SER A 22 -14.95 4.20 -5.78
CA SER A 22 -13.99 3.54 -4.89
C SER A 22 -13.02 4.55 -4.26
N ILE A 23 -12.46 5.49 -5.01
CA ILE A 23 -11.57 6.52 -4.45
C ILE A 23 -12.34 7.40 -3.44
N PHE A 24 -13.53 7.90 -3.80
CA PHE A 24 -14.30 8.79 -2.93
C PHE A 24 -14.75 8.10 -1.64
N ILE A 25 -15.25 6.86 -1.71
CA ILE A 25 -15.64 6.15 -0.50
C ILE A 25 -14.42 5.91 0.40
N GLY A 26 -13.26 5.63 -0.19
CA GLY A 26 -12.02 5.53 0.56
C GLY A 26 -11.60 6.84 1.24
N LEU A 27 -11.69 7.98 0.53
CA LEU A 27 -11.39 9.29 1.11
C LEU A 27 -12.37 9.67 2.24
N VAL A 28 -13.64 9.32 2.11
CA VAL A 28 -14.65 9.55 3.18
C VAL A 28 -14.32 8.72 4.40
N LEU A 29 -14.01 7.42 4.22
CA LEU A 29 -13.62 6.53 5.32
C LEU A 29 -12.30 6.96 5.97
N SER A 30 -11.40 7.58 5.22
CA SER A 30 -10.12 8.09 5.75
C SER A 30 -10.28 9.32 6.63
N ALA A 31 -11.39 10.05 6.49
CA ALA A 31 -11.69 11.23 7.30
C ALA A 31 -12.32 10.88 8.65
N VAL A 32 -12.59 9.60 8.92
CA VAL A 32 -13.10 9.11 10.20
C VAL A 32 -11.99 9.20 11.24
N GLY A 33 -12.23 9.92 12.33
CA GLY A 33 -11.28 10.09 13.43
C GLY A 33 -11.15 11.53 13.91
N LEU A 34 -10.13 11.77 14.73
CA LEU A 34 -9.76 13.12 15.15
C LEU A 34 -8.95 13.82 14.05
N ASP A 35 -9.27 15.08 13.78
CA ASP A 35 -8.41 15.92 12.95
C ASP A 35 -7.10 16.22 13.67
N ILE A 36 -5.98 15.87 13.04
CA ILE A 36 -4.63 16.12 13.59
C ILE A 36 -4.36 17.62 13.76
N ILE A 37 -4.95 18.48 12.92
CA ILE A 37 -4.66 19.92 12.94
C ILE A 37 -5.61 20.69 13.88
N SER A 38 -6.92 20.41 13.86
CA SER A 38 -7.89 21.12 14.71
C SER A 38 -8.24 20.41 16.01
N GLY A 39 -7.98 19.11 16.13
CA GLY A 39 -8.41 18.28 17.28
C GLY A 39 -9.90 17.94 17.29
N GLU A 40 -10.67 18.39 16.30
CA GLU A 40 -12.11 18.16 16.20
C GLU A 40 -12.43 16.72 15.74
N PRO A 41 -13.45 16.06 16.32
CA PRO A 41 -13.92 14.76 15.86
C PRO A 41 -14.62 14.85 14.51
N ARG A 42 -14.33 13.91 13.60
CA ARG A 42 -14.90 13.84 12.26
C ARG A 42 -15.45 12.45 11.98
N LEU A 43 -16.70 12.41 11.52
CA LEU A 43 -17.40 11.17 11.10
C LEU A 43 -17.36 10.06 12.17
N ILE A 44 -17.49 10.42 13.44
CA ILE A 44 -17.60 9.44 14.54
C ILE A 44 -18.99 8.83 14.47
N PHE A 45 -19.06 7.55 14.11
CA PHE A 45 -20.34 6.86 14.00
C PHE A 45 -20.83 6.42 15.39
N GLY A 46 -22.00 6.94 15.79
CA GLY A 46 -22.71 6.52 17.00
C GLY A 46 -21.99 6.82 18.31
N ASP A 47 -21.15 7.86 18.35
CA ASP A 47 -20.32 8.25 19.51
C ASP A 47 -19.45 7.11 20.06
N LEU A 48 -19.13 6.12 19.23
CA LEU A 48 -18.34 4.97 19.63
C LEU A 48 -16.87 5.37 19.80
N PRO A 49 -16.25 5.09 20.97
CA PRO A 49 -14.87 5.50 21.25
C PRO A 49 -13.83 4.96 20.26
N GLY A 50 -14.11 3.80 19.64
CA GLY A 50 -13.21 3.18 18.67
C GLY A 50 -12.99 4.02 17.41
N PHE A 51 -13.89 4.95 17.07
CA PHE A 51 -13.69 5.79 15.90
C PHE A 51 -12.77 6.99 16.15
N PHE A 52 -12.40 7.34 17.40
CA PHE A 52 -11.51 8.48 17.65
C PHE A 52 -10.10 8.28 17.08
N HIS A 53 -9.60 7.05 17.08
CA HIS A 53 -8.31 6.72 16.47
C HIS A 53 -8.40 6.47 14.95
N GLY A 54 -9.59 6.64 14.37
CA GLY A 54 -9.88 6.44 12.96
C GLY A 54 -9.81 4.98 12.51
N ILE A 55 -10.06 4.76 11.23
CA ILE A 55 -10.03 3.42 10.63
C ILE A 55 -8.62 3.13 10.15
N HIS A 56 -7.92 2.25 10.87
CA HIS A 56 -6.57 1.86 10.47
C HIS A 56 -6.58 1.12 9.13
N PHE A 57 -5.61 1.45 8.28
CA PHE A 57 -5.41 0.77 7.01
C PHE A 57 -5.34 -0.76 7.16
N LEU A 58 -4.66 -1.26 8.21
CA LEU A 58 -4.52 -2.70 8.46
C LEU A 58 -5.89 -3.38 8.64
N VAL A 59 -6.77 -2.78 9.43
CA VAL A 59 -8.14 -3.24 9.67
C VAL A 59 -8.90 -3.37 8.35
N LEU A 60 -8.82 -2.34 7.52
CA LEU A 60 -9.49 -2.32 6.24
C LEU A 60 -8.88 -3.31 5.22
N ALA A 61 -7.55 -3.38 5.13
CA ALA A 61 -6.87 -4.28 4.23
C ALA A 61 -7.12 -5.75 4.58
N ILE A 62 -7.09 -6.09 5.88
CA ILE A 62 -7.42 -7.43 6.38
C ILE A 62 -8.89 -7.75 6.10
N GLY A 63 -9.80 -6.79 6.33
CA GLY A 63 -11.22 -6.95 6.00
C GLY A 63 -11.39 -7.23 4.51
N ILE A 64 -11.04 -6.27 3.65
CA ILE A 64 -11.31 -6.33 2.21
C ILE A 64 -10.55 -7.46 1.51
N TYR A 65 -9.22 -7.55 1.69
CA TYR A 65 -8.40 -8.53 0.95
C TYR A 65 -8.26 -9.87 1.66
N GLY A 66 -8.37 -9.90 2.99
CA GLY A 66 -8.33 -11.15 3.75
C GLY A 66 -9.70 -11.82 3.76
N ILE A 67 -10.65 -11.22 4.49
CA ILE A 67 -11.99 -11.81 4.67
C ILE A 67 -12.81 -11.70 3.39
N GLY A 68 -12.83 -10.54 2.73
CA GLY A 68 -13.63 -10.31 1.53
C GLY A 68 -13.24 -11.23 0.36
N GLU A 69 -11.94 -11.36 0.08
CA GLU A 69 -11.46 -12.28 -0.95
C GLU A 69 -11.65 -13.75 -0.56
N MET A 70 -11.54 -14.10 0.73
CA MET A 70 -11.88 -15.44 1.20
C MET A 70 -13.35 -15.78 0.92
N LEU A 71 -14.28 -14.91 1.30
CA LEU A 71 -15.72 -15.10 1.06
C LEU A 71 -16.02 -15.23 -0.43
N TRP A 72 -15.40 -14.39 -1.26
CA TRP A 72 -15.50 -14.48 -2.72
C TRP A 72 -14.98 -15.83 -3.23
N THR A 73 -13.83 -16.28 -2.75
CA THR A 73 -13.19 -17.53 -3.13
C THR A 73 -14.04 -18.74 -2.75
N ILE A 74 -14.73 -18.70 -1.61
CA ILE A 74 -15.69 -19.74 -1.17
C ILE A 74 -16.84 -19.85 -2.18
N GLU A 75 -17.44 -18.72 -2.56
CA GLU A 75 -18.56 -18.71 -3.53
C GLU A 75 -18.11 -19.17 -4.93
N SER A 76 -16.98 -18.62 -5.41
CA SER A 76 -16.52 -18.83 -6.79
C SER A 76 -15.92 -20.22 -7.05
N ASN A 77 -15.47 -20.95 -6.02
CA ASN A 77 -14.84 -22.28 -6.16
C ASN A 77 -15.78 -23.45 -5.82
N THR A 78 -17.09 -23.27 -6.02
CA THR A 78 -18.08 -24.33 -5.82
C THR A 78 -17.81 -25.58 -6.70
N ASP A 79 -17.09 -25.44 -7.82
CA ASP A 79 -16.74 -26.53 -8.77
C ASP A 79 -15.41 -27.26 -8.46
N GLY A 80 -14.83 -27.05 -7.28
CA GLY A 80 -13.65 -27.78 -6.82
C GLY A 80 -12.37 -26.92 -6.85
N VAL A 81 -11.72 -26.86 -5.69
CA VAL A 81 -10.45 -26.16 -5.50
C VAL A 81 -9.39 -26.81 -6.38
N LYS A 82 -8.94 -26.11 -7.43
CA LYS A 82 -7.74 -26.51 -8.17
C LYS A 82 -6.54 -26.35 -7.22
N VAL A 83 -6.17 -27.43 -6.55
CA VAL A 83 -4.94 -27.51 -5.76
C VAL A 83 -3.80 -27.04 -6.64
N SER A 84 -3.06 -26.03 -6.18
CA SER A 84 -1.93 -25.50 -6.91
C SER A 84 -0.96 -26.65 -7.21
N GLN A 85 -0.78 -26.97 -8.51
CA GLN A 85 0.20 -27.94 -9.00
C GLN A 85 1.64 -27.38 -8.92
N ALA A 86 1.85 -26.32 -8.14
CA ALA A 86 3.15 -25.73 -7.87
C ALA A 86 4.10 -26.83 -7.39
N SER A 87 5.06 -27.19 -8.24
CA SER A 87 6.03 -28.23 -7.98
C SER A 87 7.37 -27.58 -7.68
N PHE A 88 7.94 -27.94 -6.54
CA PHE A 88 9.25 -27.47 -6.12
C PHE A 88 10.33 -28.22 -6.91
N SER A 89 11.24 -27.49 -7.55
CA SER A 89 12.44 -28.07 -8.16
C SER A 89 13.57 -27.05 -8.09
N VAL A 90 14.72 -27.47 -7.59
CA VAL A 90 15.94 -26.65 -7.50
C VAL A 90 16.33 -26.09 -8.88
N ARG A 91 16.09 -26.86 -9.95
CA ARG A 91 16.32 -26.43 -11.34
C ARG A 91 15.43 -25.23 -11.72
N ARG A 92 14.17 -25.19 -11.26
CA ARG A 92 13.27 -24.06 -11.50
C ARG A 92 13.74 -22.80 -10.77
N ILE A 93 14.23 -22.93 -9.54
CA ILE A 93 14.79 -21.79 -8.79
C ILE A 93 15.96 -21.18 -9.55
N PHE A 94 16.88 -22.00 -10.06
CA PHE A 94 17.99 -21.51 -10.88
C PHE A 94 17.56 -20.84 -12.19
N VAL A 95 16.49 -21.34 -12.83
CA VAL A 95 15.92 -20.72 -14.03
C VAL A 95 15.28 -19.37 -13.70
N HIS A 96 14.51 -19.27 -12.62
CA HIS A 96 13.92 -18.01 -12.18
C HIS A 96 14.98 -17.00 -11.70
N LEU A 97 16.04 -17.47 -11.03
CA LEU A 97 17.20 -16.64 -10.68
C LEU A 97 17.88 -16.06 -11.92
N LYS A 98 17.97 -16.82 -13.03
CA LYS A 98 18.50 -16.28 -14.30
C LYS A 98 17.56 -15.27 -14.95
N GLY A 99 16.23 -15.45 -14.80
CA GLY A 99 15.20 -14.53 -15.27
C GLY A 99 15.06 -13.25 -14.45
N LEU A 100 15.72 -13.12 -13.29
CA LEU A 100 15.71 -11.89 -12.49
C LEU A 100 16.17 -10.65 -13.28
N LYS A 101 17.06 -10.85 -14.26
CA LYS A 101 17.54 -9.77 -15.13
C LYS A 101 16.40 -9.08 -15.88
N ASP A 102 15.39 -9.83 -16.29
CA ASP A 102 14.26 -9.33 -17.07
C ASP A 102 13.35 -8.42 -16.22
N SER A 103 13.36 -8.61 -14.90
CA SER A 103 12.57 -7.83 -13.95
C SER A 103 13.35 -6.70 -13.26
N LEU A 104 14.64 -6.50 -13.60
CA LEU A 104 15.48 -5.49 -12.94
C LEU A 104 14.94 -4.07 -13.07
N LYS A 105 14.42 -3.72 -14.26
CA LYS A 105 13.86 -2.38 -14.49
C LYS A 105 12.67 -2.12 -13.58
N THR A 106 11.77 -3.10 -13.46
CA THR A 106 10.58 -3.05 -12.60
C THR A 106 10.96 -3.03 -11.13
N SER A 107 11.98 -3.81 -10.73
CA SER A 107 12.52 -3.82 -9.38
C SER A 107 13.15 -2.47 -8.99
N LEU A 108 13.94 -1.87 -9.88
CA LEU A 108 14.56 -0.56 -9.66
C LEU A 108 13.52 0.55 -9.55
N MET A 109 12.52 0.55 -10.44
CA MET A 109 11.40 1.49 -10.37
C MET A 109 10.62 1.33 -9.06
N GLY A 110 10.28 0.08 -8.69
CA GLY A 110 9.60 -0.22 -7.44
C GLY A 110 10.41 0.22 -6.22
N SER A 111 11.71 -0.08 -6.20
CA SER A 111 12.61 0.30 -5.11
C SER A 111 12.73 1.82 -4.97
N PHE A 112 12.83 2.55 -6.08
CA PHE A 112 12.90 4.01 -6.06
C PHE A 112 11.60 4.63 -5.53
N LEU A 113 10.44 4.18 -6.03
CA LEU A 113 9.14 4.63 -5.55
C LEU A 113 8.94 4.28 -4.08
N GLY A 114 9.28 3.06 -3.68
CA GLY A 114 9.21 2.58 -2.31
C GLY A 114 10.07 3.41 -1.38
N TYR A 115 11.35 3.62 -1.71
CA TYR A 115 12.26 4.45 -0.91
C TYR A 115 11.74 5.88 -0.76
N PHE A 116 11.29 6.49 -1.87
CA PHE A 116 10.75 7.85 -1.84
C PHE A 116 9.50 7.96 -0.96
N VAL A 117 8.57 7.01 -1.06
CA VAL A 117 7.39 6.96 -0.19
C VAL A 117 7.78 6.67 1.25
N GLY A 118 8.75 5.80 1.49
CA GLY A 118 9.23 5.44 2.83
C GLY A 118 9.84 6.63 3.59
N ILE A 119 10.50 7.56 2.90
CA ILE A 119 11.03 8.79 3.52
C ILE A 119 9.90 9.69 4.04
N LEU A 120 8.72 9.64 3.42
CA LEU A 120 7.60 10.47 3.84
C LEU A 120 7.11 10.02 5.23
N PRO A 121 7.07 10.94 6.22
CA PRO A 121 6.56 10.62 7.55
C PRO A 121 5.15 10.03 7.48
N ALA A 122 4.91 9.03 8.33
CA ALA A 122 3.62 8.33 8.44
C ALA A 122 3.09 7.65 7.17
N ALA A 123 3.87 7.57 6.08
CA ALA A 123 3.43 6.91 4.85
C ALA A 123 3.54 5.38 4.93
N GLY A 124 4.62 4.86 5.52
CA GLY A 124 4.86 3.42 5.59
C GLY A 124 5.06 2.74 4.23
N ALA A 125 5.24 1.41 4.26
CA ALA A 125 5.62 0.64 3.08
C ALA A 125 4.46 0.34 2.13
N THR A 126 3.25 0.20 2.67
CA THR A 126 2.10 -0.26 1.90
C THR A 126 1.62 0.69 0.79
N PRO A 127 1.47 2.01 0.99
CA PRO A 127 1.13 2.89 -0.12
C PRO A 127 2.23 2.92 -1.19
N GLY A 128 3.50 2.72 -0.80
CA GLY A 128 4.62 2.55 -1.74
C GLY A 128 4.42 1.33 -2.64
N SER A 129 4.06 0.18 -2.07
CA SER A 129 3.76 -1.04 -2.81
C SER A 129 2.57 -0.90 -3.76
N ILE A 130 1.47 -0.31 -3.31
CA ILE A 130 0.27 -0.13 -4.16
C ILE A 130 0.57 0.86 -5.29
N MET A 131 1.29 1.96 -5.00
CA MET A 131 1.73 2.92 -6.00
C MET A 131 2.64 2.26 -7.04
N ALA A 132 3.60 1.45 -6.60
CA ALA A 132 4.49 0.72 -7.49
C ALA A 132 3.74 -0.31 -8.36
N TYR A 133 2.74 -1.00 -7.81
CA TYR A 133 1.86 -1.89 -8.59
C TYR A 133 1.09 -1.13 -9.67
N GLY A 134 0.46 -0.01 -9.31
CA GLY A 134 -0.30 0.81 -10.27
C GLY A 134 0.59 1.39 -11.38
N MET A 135 1.79 1.84 -11.03
CA MET A 135 2.78 2.31 -12.01
C MET A 135 3.26 1.18 -12.92
N ALA A 136 3.56 0.00 -12.37
CA ALA A 136 3.95 -1.17 -13.15
C ALA A 136 2.86 -1.61 -14.13
N LYS A 137 1.60 -1.71 -13.68
CA LYS A 137 0.45 -2.05 -14.53
C LYS A 137 0.31 -1.07 -15.69
N THR A 138 0.48 0.22 -15.41
CA THR A 138 0.41 1.31 -16.39
C THR A 138 1.52 1.24 -17.44
N MET A 139 2.76 1.00 -16.98
CA MET A 139 3.95 1.02 -17.85
C MET A 139 4.15 -0.30 -18.60
N SER A 140 3.45 -1.36 -18.20
CA SER A 140 3.58 -2.67 -18.81
C SER A 140 3.01 -2.69 -20.22
N LYS A 141 3.59 -3.53 -21.07
CA LYS A 141 3.09 -3.80 -22.42
C LYS A 141 1.82 -4.66 -22.40
N ASP A 142 1.58 -5.35 -21.28
CA ASP A 142 0.42 -6.22 -21.09
C ASP A 142 -0.25 -5.95 -19.73
N PRO A 143 -1.04 -4.87 -19.61
CA PRO A 143 -1.75 -4.52 -18.37
C PRO A 143 -2.83 -5.52 -17.95
N GLU A 144 -3.34 -6.34 -18.88
CA GLU A 144 -4.47 -7.26 -18.65
C GLU A 144 -4.09 -8.55 -17.92
N SER A 145 -2.79 -8.88 -17.86
CA SER A 145 -2.27 -10.01 -17.09
C SER A 145 -1.98 -9.69 -15.62
N PHE A 146 -2.06 -8.40 -15.22
CA PHE A 146 -1.95 -8.00 -13.82
C PHE A 146 -3.13 -8.56 -13.02
N GLY A 147 -2.82 -9.18 -11.87
CA GLY A 147 -3.81 -9.92 -11.07
C GLY A 147 -4.08 -11.36 -11.55
N LYS A 148 -3.52 -11.76 -12.70
CA LYS A 148 -3.59 -13.14 -13.25
C LYS A 148 -2.26 -13.89 -13.18
N GLY A 149 -1.30 -13.39 -12.39
CA GLY A 149 0.02 -13.99 -12.21
C GLY A 149 1.17 -13.33 -12.98
N ASN A 150 1.01 -12.10 -13.49
CA ASN A 150 2.12 -11.33 -14.06
C ASN A 150 3.22 -11.07 -13.01
N VAL A 151 4.46 -11.43 -13.35
CA VAL A 151 5.65 -11.29 -12.48
C VAL A 151 5.94 -9.83 -12.13
N GLU A 152 5.74 -8.89 -13.06
CA GLU A 152 5.92 -7.45 -12.80
C GLU A 152 4.96 -6.94 -11.72
N GLY A 153 3.77 -7.53 -11.63
CA GLY A 153 2.77 -7.26 -10.60
C GLY A 153 3.15 -7.76 -9.21
N ILE A 154 4.22 -8.53 -9.07
CA ILE A 154 4.78 -8.97 -7.78
C ILE A 154 6.09 -8.24 -7.51
N VAL A 155 6.98 -8.17 -8.51
CA VAL A 155 8.31 -7.56 -8.34
C VAL A 155 8.20 -6.07 -7.98
N ALA A 156 7.32 -5.30 -8.64
CA ALA A 156 7.16 -3.88 -8.32
C ALA A 156 6.72 -3.61 -6.87
N PRO A 157 5.61 -4.17 -6.38
CA PRO A 157 5.16 -3.94 -5.00
C PRO A 157 6.11 -4.50 -3.95
N GLU A 158 6.74 -5.65 -4.18
CA GLU A 158 7.67 -6.25 -3.21
C GLU A 158 8.99 -5.47 -3.10
N SER A 159 9.56 -5.04 -4.24
CA SER A 159 10.72 -4.16 -4.25
C SER A 159 10.41 -2.82 -3.57
N ALA A 160 9.22 -2.28 -3.81
CA ALA A 160 8.79 -1.05 -3.14
C ALA A 160 8.59 -1.25 -1.63
N ASN A 161 7.99 -2.36 -1.20
CA ASN A 161 7.78 -2.69 0.21
C ASN A 161 9.12 -2.73 0.97
N ASN A 162 10.09 -3.45 0.40
CA ASN A 162 11.40 -3.61 1.02
C ASN A 162 12.18 -2.29 1.06
N ALA A 163 12.17 -1.52 -0.04
CA ALA A 163 12.86 -0.24 -0.10
C ALA A 163 12.21 0.83 0.82
N ALA A 164 10.87 0.84 0.92
CA ALA A 164 10.15 1.75 1.80
C ALA A 164 10.43 1.46 3.29
N SER A 165 10.58 0.19 3.65
CA SER A 165 10.95 -0.20 5.02
C SER A 165 12.28 0.42 5.43
N THR A 166 13.30 0.33 4.58
CA THR A 166 14.60 0.99 4.81
C THR A 166 14.48 2.52 4.73
N GLY A 167 13.71 3.05 3.77
CA GLY A 167 13.49 4.50 3.63
C GLY A 167 12.86 5.14 4.86
N SER A 168 11.96 4.42 5.54
CA SER A 168 11.29 4.89 6.77
C SER A 168 12.22 5.07 7.97
N MET A 169 13.41 4.46 7.93
CA MET A 169 14.43 4.65 8.96
C MET A 169 15.15 5.99 8.84
N LEU A 170 15.22 6.59 7.65
CA LEU A 170 15.92 7.85 7.43
C LEU A 170 15.35 9.00 8.29
N PRO A 171 14.05 9.36 8.21
CA PRO A 171 13.50 10.42 9.06
C PRO A 171 13.50 10.04 10.55
N MET A 172 13.38 8.74 10.86
CA MET A 172 13.41 8.26 12.24
C MET A 172 14.79 8.52 12.88
N LEU A 173 15.86 8.12 12.20
CA LEU A 173 17.22 8.27 12.72
C LEU A 173 17.70 9.72 12.70
N THR A 174 17.34 10.49 11.66
CA THR A 174 17.87 11.85 11.47
C THR A 174 17.04 12.94 12.14
N LEU A 175 15.73 12.75 12.29
CA LEU A 175 14.80 13.76 12.82
C LEU A 175 14.04 13.29 14.07
N GLY A 176 14.16 12.01 14.46
CA GLY A 176 13.34 11.44 15.53
C GLY A 176 11.88 11.25 15.13
N ILE A 177 11.55 11.35 13.84
CA ILE A 177 10.17 11.27 13.34
C ILE A 177 9.97 9.92 12.63
N PRO A 178 9.13 9.02 13.16
CA PRO A 178 8.95 7.70 12.55
C PRO A 178 8.26 7.79 11.18
N GLY A 179 8.83 7.12 10.18
CA GLY A 179 8.25 7.03 8.84
C GLY A 179 7.13 5.98 8.72
N SER A 180 7.00 5.10 9.72
CA SER A 180 6.07 3.97 9.73
C SER A 180 5.74 3.52 11.16
N PRO A 181 4.63 2.79 11.38
CA PRO A 181 4.32 2.22 12.70
C PRO A 181 5.43 1.31 13.24
N THR A 182 6.09 0.54 12.37
CA THR A 182 7.21 -0.34 12.78
C THR A 182 8.43 0.46 13.22
N THR A 183 8.75 1.56 12.53
CA THR A 183 9.83 2.46 12.97
C THR A 183 9.49 3.26 14.21
N ALA A 184 8.21 3.52 14.50
CA ALA A 184 7.78 4.11 15.77
C ALA A 184 8.05 3.18 16.96
N ILE A 185 7.83 1.87 16.79
CA ILE A 185 8.19 0.86 17.81
C ILE A 185 9.71 0.83 18.00
N LEU A 186 10.49 0.86 16.91
CA LEU A 186 11.96 0.92 16.99
C LEU A 186 12.43 2.19 17.71
N LEU A 187 11.85 3.35 17.39
CA LEU A 187 12.10 4.61 18.08
C LEU A 187 11.84 4.49 19.59
N GLY A 188 10.69 3.92 19.99
CA GLY A 188 10.38 3.66 21.38
C GLY A 188 11.43 2.76 22.06
N GLY A 189 11.88 1.71 21.35
CA GLY A 189 12.97 0.85 21.81
C GLY A 189 14.30 1.60 21.98
N MET A 190 14.67 2.45 21.03
CA MET A 190 15.89 3.26 21.12
C MET A 190 15.86 4.21 22.32
N VAL A 191 14.73 4.91 22.53
CA VAL A 191 14.55 5.82 23.67
C VAL A 191 14.64 5.08 25.00
N ILE A 192 14.07 3.87 25.10
CA ILE A 192 14.20 3.02 26.31
C ILE A 192 15.67 2.69 26.60
N TRP A 193 16.49 2.54 25.57
CA TRP A 193 17.92 2.25 25.67
C TRP A 193 18.78 3.52 25.82
N GLY A 194 18.17 4.68 26.01
CA GLY A 194 18.86 5.97 26.15
C GLY A 194 19.45 6.50 24.84
N LEU A 195 19.04 5.97 23.69
CA LEU A 195 19.44 6.48 22.38
C LEU A 195 18.39 7.47 21.91
N GLU A 196 18.79 8.73 21.73
CA GLU A 196 17.93 9.79 21.23
C GLU A 196 18.14 10.00 19.73
N PRO A 197 17.19 9.64 18.85
CA PRO A 197 17.36 9.82 17.43
C PRO A 197 17.33 11.30 17.03
N GLY A 198 18.18 11.66 16.07
CA GLY A 198 18.45 13.03 15.69
C GLY A 198 19.89 13.18 15.19
N PRO A 199 20.31 14.39 14.78
CA PRO A 199 21.67 14.62 14.29
C PRO A 199 22.75 14.28 15.33
N MET A 200 22.45 14.47 16.62
CA MET A 200 23.36 14.16 17.72
C MET A 200 23.64 12.65 17.87
N LEU A 201 22.69 11.78 17.51
CA LEU A 201 22.92 10.32 17.51
C LEU A 201 24.11 9.93 16.64
N PHE A 202 24.30 10.61 15.51
CA PHE A 202 25.41 10.38 14.58
C PHE A 202 26.75 10.92 15.08
N VAL A 203 26.75 11.76 16.12
CA VAL A 203 27.94 12.35 16.74
C VAL A 203 28.31 11.59 18.00
N GLU A 204 27.34 11.37 18.89
CA GLU A 204 27.56 10.78 20.22
C GLU A 204 27.58 9.25 20.19
N HIS A 205 26.84 8.63 19.27
CA HIS A 205 26.66 7.19 19.19
C HIS A 205 27.05 6.61 17.82
N GLN A 206 28.21 7.02 17.32
CA GLN A 206 28.74 6.61 16.00
C GLN A 206 28.81 5.10 15.81
N ASP A 207 29.32 4.37 16.80
CA ASP A 207 29.45 2.91 16.75
C ASP A 207 28.08 2.23 16.62
N PHE A 208 27.07 2.76 17.31
CA PHE A 208 25.70 2.26 17.20
C PHE A 208 25.13 2.53 15.80
N VAL A 209 25.27 3.76 15.28
CA VAL A 209 24.72 4.13 13.97
C VAL A 209 25.34 3.30 12.84
N TRP A 210 26.67 3.19 12.80
CA TRP A 210 27.34 2.39 11.78
C TRP A 210 27.10 0.90 11.96
N GLY A 211 27.03 0.42 13.20
CA GLY A 211 26.62 -0.94 13.52
C GLY A 211 25.20 -1.25 13.04
N LEU A 212 24.26 -0.32 13.24
CA LEU A 212 22.88 -0.42 12.76
C LEU A 212 22.87 -0.48 11.23
N ILE A 213 23.53 0.45 10.54
CA ILE A 213 23.59 0.47 9.07
C ILE A 213 24.19 -0.83 8.53
N ALA A 214 25.31 -1.30 9.09
CA ALA A 214 25.93 -2.56 8.70
C ALA A 214 24.99 -3.75 8.95
N SER A 215 24.29 -3.76 10.10
CA SER A 215 23.31 -4.79 10.42
C SER A 215 22.15 -4.83 9.43
N LEU A 216 21.72 -3.70 8.86
CA LEU A 216 20.66 -3.67 7.85
C LEU A 216 21.07 -4.40 6.56
N TYR A 217 22.32 -4.25 6.12
CA TYR A 217 22.83 -5.00 4.96
C TYR A 217 22.87 -6.50 5.24
N VAL A 218 23.39 -6.89 6.40
CA VAL A 218 23.45 -8.29 6.82
C VAL A 218 22.04 -8.87 7.00
N ALA A 219 21.13 -8.14 7.64
CA ALA A 219 19.76 -8.53 7.88
C ALA A 219 19.00 -8.74 6.57
N ASN A 220 19.20 -7.89 5.55
CA ASN A 220 18.60 -8.09 4.23
C ASN A 220 19.12 -9.38 3.56
N LEU A 221 20.41 -9.66 3.67
CA LEU A 221 21.00 -10.89 3.12
C LEU A 221 20.48 -12.14 3.85
N VAL A 222 20.42 -12.10 5.18
CA VAL A 222 19.85 -13.17 6.01
C VAL A 222 18.36 -13.35 5.73
N ALA A 223 17.58 -12.26 5.64
CA ALA A 223 16.17 -12.30 5.31
C ALA A 223 15.94 -12.93 3.93
N MET A 224 16.75 -12.60 2.93
CA MET A 224 16.70 -13.25 1.62
C MET A 224 16.93 -14.76 1.73
N LEU A 225 17.97 -15.20 2.46
CA LEU A 225 18.27 -16.61 2.65
C LEU A 225 17.14 -17.36 3.37
N ILE A 226 16.58 -16.75 4.42
CA ILE A 226 15.42 -17.31 5.14
C ILE A 226 14.22 -17.43 4.20
N ASN A 227 13.87 -16.37 3.46
CA ASN A 227 12.75 -16.41 2.53
C ASN A 227 12.91 -17.51 1.46
N LEU A 228 14.13 -17.67 0.91
CA LEU A 228 14.43 -18.75 -0.04
C LEU A 228 14.31 -20.15 0.59
N ALA A 229 14.77 -20.32 1.84
CA ALA A 229 14.68 -21.58 2.56
C ALA A 229 13.23 -21.97 2.90
N PHE A 230 12.35 -20.99 3.11
CA PHE A 230 10.94 -21.19 3.44
C PHE A 230 10.02 -21.38 2.21
N ILE A 231 10.52 -21.22 0.97
CA ILE A 231 9.75 -21.50 -0.26
C ILE A 231 9.01 -22.86 -0.21
N PRO A 232 9.63 -23.99 0.21
CA PRO A 232 8.94 -25.27 0.30
C PRO A 232 7.75 -25.24 1.26
N ALA A 233 7.89 -24.54 2.39
CA ALA A 233 6.82 -24.39 3.38
C ALA A 233 5.66 -23.55 2.81
N PHE A 234 5.95 -22.43 2.14
CA PHE A 234 4.93 -21.62 1.48
C PHE A 234 4.19 -22.40 0.39
N ILE A 235 4.90 -23.20 -0.42
CA ILE A 235 4.28 -24.10 -1.41
C ILE A 235 3.40 -25.15 -0.73
N ALA A 236 3.82 -25.71 0.41
CA ALA A 236 3.02 -26.68 1.16
C ALA A 236 1.71 -26.07 1.66
N VAL A 237 1.73 -24.83 2.16
CA VAL A 237 0.53 -24.10 2.59
C VAL A 237 -0.44 -23.91 1.42
N LEU A 238 0.06 -23.54 0.23
CA LEU A 238 -0.74 -23.36 -0.98
C LEU A 238 -1.35 -24.67 -1.53
N ARG A 239 -0.84 -25.83 -1.10
CA ARG A 239 -1.38 -27.15 -1.46
C ARG A 239 -2.46 -27.64 -0.50
N MET A 240 -2.63 -27.00 0.66
CA MET A 240 -3.67 -27.38 1.59
C MET A 240 -5.05 -27.15 0.97
N PRO A 241 -6.03 -28.04 1.23
CA PRO A 241 -7.38 -27.84 0.74
C PRO A 241 -7.94 -26.54 1.33
N PHE A 242 -8.64 -25.76 0.49
CA PHE A 242 -9.15 -24.46 0.88
C PHE A 242 -10.10 -24.54 2.09
N THR A 243 -10.79 -25.67 2.28
CA THR A 243 -11.63 -25.98 3.45
C THR A 243 -10.88 -25.91 4.78
N ILE A 244 -9.58 -26.21 4.78
CA ILE A 244 -8.72 -26.08 5.97
C ILE A 244 -8.05 -24.71 5.99
N LEU A 245 -7.62 -24.22 4.83
CA LEU A 245 -6.90 -22.95 4.72
C LEU A 245 -7.77 -21.75 5.09
N ALA A 246 -9.05 -21.72 4.70
CA ALA A 246 -9.95 -20.61 4.96
C ALA A 246 -10.19 -20.35 6.46
N PRO A 247 -10.53 -21.34 7.31
CA PRO A 247 -10.61 -21.14 8.76
C PRO A 247 -9.31 -20.64 9.38
N ILE A 248 -8.15 -21.13 8.91
CA ILE A 248 -6.83 -20.68 9.41
C ILE A 248 -6.63 -19.21 9.05
N ILE A 249 -6.86 -18.83 7.79
CA ILE A 249 -6.77 -17.43 7.36
C ILE A 249 -7.72 -16.57 8.20
N PHE A 250 -8.94 -17.04 8.46
CA PHE A 250 -9.93 -16.27 9.21
C PHE A 250 -9.44 -15.98 10.63
N VAL A 251 -8.97 -17.00 11.35
CA VAL A 251 -8.39 -16.82 12.69
C VAL A 251 -7.18 -15.90 12.64
N LEU A 252 -6.28 -16.06 11.67
CA LEU A 252 -5.11 -15.19 11.51
C LEU A 252 -5.49 -13.74 11.21
N CYS A 253 -6.54 -13.49 10.43
CA CYS A 253 -7.07 -12.16 10.18
C CYS A 253 -7.60 -11.51 11.47
N LEU A 254 -8.33 -12.25 12.30
CA LEU A 254 -8.82 -11.72 13.58
C LEU A 254 -7.67 -11.44 14.55
N VAL A 255 -6.73 -12.37 14.69
CA VAL A 255 -5.55 -12.21 15.56
C VAL A 255 -4.66 -11.07 15.07
N GLY A 256 -4.39 -11.01 13.77
CA GLY A 256 -3.57 -9.95 13.15
C GLY A 256 -4.23 -8.58 13.19
N GLY A 257 -5.56 -8.52 13.16
CA GLY A 257 -6.32 -7.30 13.38
C GLY A 257 -6.31 -6.81 14.82
N TYR A 258 -6.37 -7.75 15.77
CA TYR A 258 -6.38 -7.45 17.20
C TYR A 258 -5.00 -7.09 17.76
N ALA A 259 -3.93 -7.74 17.29
CA ALA A 259 -2.61 -7.61 17.90
C ALA A 259 -2.04 -6.17 17.96
N PRO A 260 -2.20 -5.31 16.93
CA PRO A 260 -1.61 -3.97 16.94
C PRO A 260 -2.31 -2.99 17.88
N THR A 261 -3.64 -3.06 18.00
CA THR A 261 -4.45 -2.07 18.74
C THR A 261 -5.08 -2.63 20.01
N GLN A 262 -5.06 -3.96 20.17
CA GLN A 262 -5.72 -4.69 21.26
C GLN A 262 -7.20 -4.31 21.42
N SER A 263 -7.84 -3.93 20.32
CA SER A 263 -9.19 -3.38 20.30
C SER A 263 -10.17 -4.35 19.62
N MET A 264 -11.26 -4.68 20.33
CA MET A 264 -12.35 -5.47 19.75
C MET A 264 -13.11 -4.67 18.67
N HIS A 265 -13.06 -3.34 18.71
CA HIS A 265 -13.67 -2.47 17.69
C HIS A 265 -13.10 -2.77 16.30
N ASP A 266 -11.79 -2.93 16.21
CA ASP A 266 -11.10 -3.24 14.96
C ASP A 266 -11.49 -4.61 14.40
N ILE A 267 -11.75 -5.58 15.26
CA ILE A 267 -12.26 -6.89 14.84
C ILE A 267 -13.63 -6.75 14.18
N TRP A 268 -14.54 -5.98 14.77
CA TRP A 268 -15.86 -5.74 14.18
C TRP A 268 -15.75 -5.01 12.83
N LEU A 269 -14.87 -4.00 12.74
CA LEU A 269 -14.60 -3.31 11.48
C LEU A 269 -14.04 -4.26 10.42
N ILE A 270 -13.11 -5.15 10.76
CA ILE A 270 -12.57 -6.17 9.84
C ILE A 270 -13.69 -7.03 9.26
N LEU A 271 -14.63 -7.48 10.10
CA LEU A 271 -15.76 -8.30 9.64
C LEU A 271 -16.69 -7.51 8.71
N ILE A 272 -17.03 -6.26 9.07
CA ILE A 272 -17.88 -5.37 8.25
C ILE A 272 -17.19 -5.10 6.91
N PHE A 273 -15.92 -4.69 6.91
CA PHE A 273 -15.17 -4.43 5.69
C PHE A 273 -14.90 -5.69 4.87
N GLY A 274 -14.87 -6.87 5.50
CA GLY A 274 -14.86 -8.14 4.79
C GLY A 274 -16.11 -8.37 3.96
N VAL A 275 -17.29 -8.14 4.56
CA VAL A 275 -18.56 -8.24 3.83
C VAL A 275 -18.65 -7.16 2.74
N VAL A 276 -18.26 -5.92 3.04
CA VAL A 276 -18.26 -4.82 2.06
C VAL A 276 -17.30 -5.12 0.89
N GLY A 277 -16.10 -5.60 1.19
CA GLY A 277 -15.11 -5.99 0.17
C GLY A 277 -15.62 -7.11 -0.73
N TYR A 278 -16.25 -8.12 -0.15
CA TYR A 278 -16.92 -9.19 -0.88
C TYR A 278 -18.03 -8.66 -1.82
N LEU A 279 -18.89 -7.75 -1.34
CA LEU A 279 -19.95 -7.15 -2.14
C LEU A 279 -19.39 -6.28 -3.27
N MET A 280 -18.40 -5.44 -2.99
CA MET A 280 -17.72 -4.63 -4.00
C MET A 280 -17.08 -5.51 -5.08
N ARG A 281 -16.47 -6.62 -4.69
CA ARG A 281 -15.90 -7.61 -5.62
C ARG A 281 -16.97 -8.23 -6.50
N LYS A 282 -18.10 -8.64 -5.92
CA LYS A 282 -19.24 -9.23 -6.63
C LYS A 282 -19.91 -8.26 -7.61
N LEU A 283 -19.92 -6.97 -7.29
CA LEU A 283 -20.44 -5.90 -8.15
C LEU A 283 -19.38 -5.34 -9.14
N ASP A 284 -18.19 -5.95 -9.17
CA ASP A 284 -17.09 -5.58 -10.05
C ASP A 284 -16.64 -4.12 -9.85
N TYR A 285 -16.58 -3.68 -8.59
CA TYR A 285 -15.95 -2.42 -8.19
C TYR A 285 -14.48 -2.67 -7.85
N PRO A 286 -13.56 -1.80 -8.32
CA PRO A 286 -12.15 -1.95 -8.03
C PRO A 286 -11.89 -1.65 -6.55
N LEU A 287 -11.36 -2.63 -5.82
CA LEU A 287 -11.04 -2.52 -4.39
C LEU A 287 -9.75 -1.72 -4.15
N ALA A 288 -8.77 -1.88 -5.03
CA ALA A 288 -7.45 -1.25 -4.89
C ALA A 288 -7.48 0.29 -4.78
N PRO A 289 -8.27 1.02 -5.60
CA PRO A 289 -8.40 2.47 -5.45
C PRO A 289 -9.01 2.91 -4.11
N ALA A 290 -9.98 2.17 -3.56
CA ALA A 290 -10.61 2.49 -2.28
C ALA A 290 -9.63 2.33 -1.11
N VAL A 291 -8.92 1.21 -1.10
CA VAL A 291 -7.90 0.93 -0.09
C VAL A 291 -6.77 1.96 -0.15
N LEU A 292 -6.31 2.31 -1.36
CA LEU A 292 -5.29 3.33 -1.54
C LEU A 292 -5.75 4.71 -1.03
N ALA A 293 -6.98 5.09 -1.33
CA ALA A 293 -7.55 6.36 -0.88
C ALA A 293 -7.61 6.48 0.63
N ILE A 294 -7.84 5.38 1.35
CA ILE A 294 -7.84 5.37 2.82
C ILE A 294 -6.45 5.65 3.39
N VAL A 295 -5.41 5.14 2.73
CA VAL A 295 -4.02 5.35 3.16
C VAL A 295 -3.51 6.73 2.77
N LEU A 296 -3.72 7.11 1.51
CA LEU A 296 -3.18 8.36 0.98
C LEU A 296 -4.03 9.58 1.35
N GLY A 297 -5.29 9.40 1.71
CA GLY A 297 -6.21 10.48 2.07
C GLY A 297 -5.71 11.36 3.21
N PRO A 298 -5.39 10.80 4.40
CA PRO A 298 -4.92 11.59 5.54
C PRO A 298 -3.59 12.29 5.25
N LEU A 299 -2.69 11.64 4.53
CA LEU A 299 -1.41 12.22 4.09
C LEU A 299 -1.64 13.36 3.11
N ALA A 300 -2.55 13.18 2.15
CA ALA A 300 -2.89 14.16 1.14
C ALA A 300 -3.57 15.38 1.77
N GLU A 301 -4.53 15.17 2.66
CA GLU A 301 -5.22 16.23 3.38
C GLU A 301 -4.24 17.02 4.25
N THR A 302 -3.45 16.34 5.09
CA THR A 302 -2.49 16.99 5.99
C THR A 302 -1.47 17.82 5.20
N SER A 303 -0.91 17.24 4.12
CA SER A 303 0.05 17.94 3.27
C SER A 303 -0.58 19.11 2.51
N MET A 304 -1.83 18.96 2.04
CA MET A 304 -2.56 20.03 1.36
C MET A 304 -2.82 21.19 2.32
N ARG A 305 -3.27 20.89 3.53
CA ARG A 305 -3.53 21.90 4.56
C ARG A 305 -2.25 22.60 5.01
N GLN A 306 -1.17 21.86 5.24
CA GLN A 306 0.14 22.44 5.53
C GLN A 306 0.59 23.39 4.42
N ALA A 307 0.48 22.98 3.15
CA ALA A 307 0.84 23.84 2.02
C ALA A 307 -0.03 25.10 1.97
N LEU A 308 -1.34 24.99 2.18
CA LEU A 308 -2.25 26.15 2.20
C LEU A 308 -1.97 27.09 3.38
N LEU A 309 -1.61 26.55 4.55
CA LEU A 309 -1.19 27.37 5.69
C LEU A 309 0.12 28.12 5.40
N MET A 310 1.05 27.51 4.66
CA MET A 310 2.29 28.15 4.23
C MET A 310 2.10 29.23 3.16
N SER A 311 0.98 29.22 2.44
CA SER A 311 0.67 30.14 1.34
C SER A 311 -0.44 31.13 1.66
N ASP A 312 -0.80 31.29 2.93
CA ASP A 312 -1.91 32.13 3.38
C ASP A 312 -3.24 31.83 2.64
N GLY A 313 -3.47 30.54 2.33
CA GLY A 313 -4.68 30.05 1.65
C GLY A 313 -4.60 30.06 0.12
N SER A 314 -3.47 30.47 -0.48
CA SER A 314 -3.31 30.46 -1.94
C SER A 314 -3.04 29.04 -2.47
N PHE A 315 -3.91 28.55 -3.35
CA PHE A 315 -3.70 27.30 -4.10
C PHE A 315 -2.56 27.39 -5.13
N MET A 316 -2.02 28.59 -5.36
CA MET A 316 -0.96 28.78 -6.36
C MET A 316 0.37 28.14 -5.93
N ILE A 317 0.56 27.88 -4.62
CA ILE A 317 1.72 27.18 -4.07
C ILE A 317 1.97 25.81 -4.73
N PHE A 318 0.90 25.14 -5.19
CA PHE A 318 1.02 23.84 -5.86
C PHE A 318 1.65 23.93 -7.25
N PHE A 319 1.60 25.10 -7.90
CA PHE A 319 2.06 25.35 -9.26
C PHE A 319 3.34 26.21 -9.33
N GLU A 320 3.61 27.03 -8.32
CA GLU A 320 4.75 27.96 -8.30
C GLU A 320 6.11 27.27 -8.24
N ARG A 321 6.22 26.15 -7.51
CA ARG A 321 7.49 25.43 -7.41
C ARG A 321 7.68 24.50 -8.60
N PRO A 322 8.84 24.51 -9.29
CA PRO A 322 9.04 23.78 -10.55
C PRO A 322 8.82 22.27 -10.41
N ILE A 323 9.19 21.67 -9.28
CA ILE A 323 8.96 20.22 -9.03
C ILE A 323 7.48 19.93 -8.72
N SER A 324 6.86 20.73 -7.84
CA SER A 324 5.44 20.56 -7.49
C SER A 324 4.54 20.79 -8.71
N GLY A 325 4.80 21.88 -9.45
CA GLY A 325 4.03 22.28 -10.62
C GLY A 325 4.12 21.26 -11.74
N THR A 326 5.30 20.68 -12.00
CA THR A 326 5.45 19.60 -13.00
C THR A 326 4.67 18.34 -12.61
N ILE A 327 4.77 17.90 -11.35
CA ILE A 327 4.03 16.73 -10.85
C ILE A 327 2.52 16.98 -10.89
N MET A 328 2.07 18.18 -10.50
CA MET A 328 0.66 18.57 -10.53
C MET A 328 0.12 18.62 -11.95
N TRP A 329 0.89 19.18 -12.90
CA TRP A 329 0.54 19.19 -14.32
C TRP A 329 0.37 17.78 -14.87
N ILE A 330 1.32 16.88 -14.58
CA ILE A 330 1.22 15.47 -15.01
C ILE A 330 -0.03 14.82 -14.39
N ALA A 331 -0.30 15.06 -13.10
CA ALA A 331 -1.49 14.52 -12.44
C ALA A 331 -2.79 15.02 -13.10
N ILE A 332 -2.89 16.31 -13.44
CA ILE A 332 -4.05 16.89 -14.13
C ILE A 332 -4.20 16.25 -15.51
N VAL A 333 -3.12 16.13 -16.28
CA VAL A 333 -3.16 15.49 -17.60
C VAL A 333 -3.66 14.06 -17.49
N LEU A 334 -3.10 13.27 -16.57
CA LEU A 334 -3.51 11.88 -16.34
C LEU A 334 -4.98 11.77 -15.93
N PHE A 335 -5.45 12.66 -15.04
CA PHE A 335 -6.84 12.70 -14.62
C PHE A 335 -7.80 13.01 -15.79
N LEU A 336 -7.38 13.87 -16.73
CA LEU A 336 -8.16 14.25 -17.91
C LEU A 336 -8.03 13.29 -19.10
N LEU A 337 -7.01 12.41 -19.14
CA LEU A 337 -6.80 11.44 -20.21
C LEU A 337 -8.06 10.61 -20.57
N PRO A 338 -8.87 10.11 -19.62
CA PRO A 338 -10.05 9.32 -19.94
C PRO A 338 -11.13 10.15 -20.62
N LEU A 339 -11.34 11.40 -20.18
CA LEU A 339 -12.28 12.33 -20.80
C LEU A 339 -11.88 12.64 -22.25
N ILE A 340 -10.57 12.83 -22.50
CA ILE A 340 -10.03 13.06 -23.83
C ILE A 340 -10.25 11.83 -24.73
N LYS A 341 -10.04 10.61 -24.21
CA LYS A 341 -10.32 9.35 -24.94
C LYS A 341 -11.80 9.21 -25.28
N ILE A 342 -12.71 9.46 -24.33
CA ILE A 342 -14.17 9.39 -24.54
C ILE A 342 -14.60 10.41 -25.61
N TYR A 343 -14.09 11.64 -25.52
CA TYR A 343 -14.40 12.70 -26.48
C TYR A 343 -13.88 12.36 -27.89
N ARG A 344 -12.66 11.83 -27.99
CA ARG A 344 -12.07 11.39 -29.27
C ARG A 344 -12.86 10.26 -29.91
N THR A 345 -13.28 9.26 -29.12
CA THR A 345 -14.10 8.13 -29.60
C THR A 345 -15.49 8.58 -30.04
N LYS A 346 -16.11 9.55 -29.36
CA LYS A 346 -17.37 10.17 -29.80
C LYS A 346 -17.23 10.90 -31.13
N ILE A 347 -16.13 11.61 -31.36
CA ILE A 347 -15.87 12.34 -32.61
C ILE A 347 -15.64 11.37 -33.78
N THR A 348 -14.90 10.27 -33.61
CA THR A 348 -14.73 9.27 -34.67
C THR A 348 -16.02 8.53 -34.99
N LYS A 349 -16.87 8.27 -33.99
CA LYS A 349 -18.17 7.60 -34.20
C LYS A 349 -19.22 8.50 -34.88
N ASN A 350 -19.06 9.82 -34.81
CA ASN A 350 -19.94 10.80 -35.46
C ASN A 350 -19.47 11.17 -36.89
N LYS A 351 -18.34 10.60 -37.35
CA LYS A 351 -17.77 10.81 -38.69
C LYS A 351 -17.97 9.60 -39.64
N ASN A 352 -18.51 8.49 -39.14
CA ASN A 352 -18.90 7.29 -39.91
C ASN A 352 -20.42 7.17 -39.93
#